data_AF-A0AAE3EED0-F1
#
_entry.id   AF-A0AAE3EED0-F1
#
_cell.length_a   1.000
_cell.length_b   1.000
_cell.length_c   1.000
_cell.angle_alpha   90.00
_cell.angle_beta   90.00
_cell.angle_gamma   90.00
#
_symmetry.space_group_name_H-M   'P 1'
#
loop_
_entity.id
_entity.type
_entity.pdbx_description
1 polymer ?
#
loop_
_entity_poly.entity_id
_entity_poly.type
_entity_poly.pdbx_seq_one_letter_code
_entity_poly.pdbx_strand_id
1 'polypeptide(L)'
;MNKNKHLTLDDRYQIQQVLEQRPSFWEIAKRINKDNTTIAKEIKGHLIFEKKGAPYRPFNDCRHRTYCPHTRDLCGSCSRKCGQRCSFCANCSSKCRDYLREECH
;
A
#
# COMPACT_ATOMS: atom_id res chain seq x y z
N MET A 1 2.08 1.77 -37.19
CA MET A 1 2.57 1.87 -35.80
C MET A 1 2.54 3.32 -35.37
N ASN A 2 1.71 3.65 -34.38
CA ASN A 2 1.53 5.02 -33.93
C ASN A 2 2.80 5.47 -33.19
N LYS A 3 3.46 6.53 -33.67
CA LYS A 3 4.80 6.96 -33.23
C LYS A 3 4.80 7.77 -31.92
N ASN A 4 3.67 7.80 -31.21
CA ASN A 4 3.53 8.59 -30.00
C ASN A 4 4.24 7.91 -28.82
N LYS A 5 5.47 8.36 -28.55
CA LYS A 5 6.32 7.91 -27.44
C LYS A 5 5.70 8.16 -26.05
N HIS A 6 4.82 9.15 -25.94
CA HIS A 6 4.23 9.57 -24.67
C HIS A 6 2.79 9.07 -24.52
N LEU A 7 2.37 8.90 -23.26
CA LEU A 7 0.96 8.71 -22.92
C LEU A 7 0.23 10.04 -23.11
N THR A 8 -0.91 9.98 -23.81
CA THR A 8 -1.85 11.10 -23.90
C THR A 8 -2.67 11.19 -22.61
N LEU A 9 -3.44 12.27 -22.44
CA LEU A 9 -4.40 12.36 -21.34
C LEU A 9 -5.48 11.27 -21.45
N ASP A 10 -5.96 10.98 -22.66
CA ASP A 10 -6.94 9.93 -22.92
C ASP A 10 -6.39 8.54 -22.54
N ASP A 11 -5.13 8.26 -22.89
CA ASP A 11 -4.47 7.01 -22.48
C ASP A 11 -4.49 6.86 -20.94
N ARG A 12 -4.23 7.94 -20.21
CA ARG A 12 -4.23 7.92 -18.73
C ARG A 12 -5.61 7.69 -18.15
N TYR A 13 -6.64 8.33 -18.70
CA TYR A 13 -8.03 8.08 -18.31
C TYR A 13 -8.43 6.63 -18.55
N GLN A 14 -8.04 6.06 -19.68
CA GLN A 14 -8.30 4.64 -19.97
C GLN A 14 -7.57 3.71 -18.99
N ILE A 15 -6.30 3.99 -18.64
CA ILE A 15 -5.59 3.22 -17.59
C ILE A 15 -6.40 3.25 -16.30
N GLN A 16 -6.84 4.43 -15.85
CA GLN A 16 -7.59 4.59 -14.61
C GLN A 16 -8.88 3.77 -14.59
N GLN A 17 -9.70 3.85 -15.65
CA GLN A 17 -10.97 3.13 -15.74
C GLN A 17 -10.76 1.61 -15.73
N VAL A 18 -9.75 1.14 -16.47
CA VAL A 18 -9.50 -0.29 -16.64
C VAL A 18 -8.96 -0.93 -15.34
N LEU A 19 -8.27 -0.17 -14.49
CA LEU A 19 -7.74 -0.67 -13.21
C LEU A 19 -8.82 -1.19 -12.25
N GLU A 20 -10.05 -0.67 -12.33
CA GLU A 20 -11.18 -1.15 -11.51
C GLU A 20 -11.48 -2.64 -11.74
N GLN A 21 -11.18 -3.15 -12.93
CA GLN A 21 -11.41 -4.55 -13.33
C GLN A 21 -10.28 -5.49 -12.88
N ARG A 22 -9.24 -4.97 -12.20
CA ARG A 22 -8.02 -5.69 -11.79
C ARG A 22 -7.30 -6.48 -12.90
N PRO A 23 -7.12 -5.94 -14.12
CA PRO A 23 -6.39 -6.64 -15.17
C PRO A 23 -4.87 -6.61 -14.93
N SER A 24 -4.16 -7.49 -15.63
CA SER A 24 -2.70 -7.45 -15.71
C SER A 24 -2.22 -6.23 -16.49
N PHE A 25 -0.98 -5.78 -16.22
CA PHE A 25 -0.38 -4.67 -16.99
C PHE A 25 -0.27 -4.98 -18.49
N TRP A 26 -0.12 -6.26 -18.84
CA TRP A 26 -0.10 -6.69 -20.24
C TRP A 26 -1.45 -6.49 -20.93
N GLU A 27 -2.55 -6.81 -20.25
CA GLU A 27 -3.89 -6.59 -20.81
C GLU A 27 -4.19 -5.11 -21.00
N ILE A 28 -3.80 -4.26 -20.04
CA ILE A 28 -3.94 -2.79 -20.17
C ILE A 28 -3.11 -2.28 -21.35
N ALA A 29 -1.86 -2.72 -21.46
CA ALA A 29 -0.95 -2.38 -22.54
C ALA A 29 -1.52 -2.73 -23.92
N LYS A 30 -2.15 -3.91 -24.04
CA LYS A 30 -2.82 -4.34 -25.29
C LYS A 30 -4.02 -3.45 -25.65
N ARG A 31 -4.83 -3.05 -24.68
CA ARG A 31 -6.01 -2.19 -24.90
C ARG A 31 -5.61 -0.79 -25.37
N ILE A 32 -4.60 -0.19 -24.74
CA ILE A 32 -4.15 1.20 -24.99
C ILE A 32 -3.09 1.25 -26.10
N ASN A 33 -2.60 0.09 -26.56
CA ASN A 33 -1.55 -0.05 -27.56
C ASN A 33 -0.26 0.68 -27.15
N LYS A 34 0.20 0.42 -25.92
CA LYS A 34 1.42 0.96 -25.31
C LYS A 34 2.26 -0.16 -24.73
N ASP A 35 3.53 0.11 -24.44
CA ASP A 35 4.40 -0.87 -23.79
C ASP A 35 4.00 -1.09 -22.33
N ASN A 36 4.01 -2.35 -21.87
CA ASN A 36 3.61 -2.70 -20.50
C ASN A 36 4.49 -2.05 -19.43
N THR A 37 5.76 -1.76 -19.72
CA THR A 37 6.65 -1.06 -18.78
C THR A 37 6.28 0.42 -18.68
N THR A 38 5.74 1.01 -19.75
CA THR A 38 5.22 2.38 -19.73
C THR A 38 3.94 2.47 -18.89
N ILE A 39 3.03 1.51 -19.05
CA ILE A 39 1.84 1.40 -18.20
C ILE A 39 2.25 1.20 -16.73
N ALA A 40 3.20 0.30 -16.46
CA ALA A 40 3.68 0.06 -15.10
C ALA A 40 4.31 1.30 -14.48
N LYS A 41 5.11 2.08 -15.24
CA LYS A 41 5.70 3.33 -14.77
C LYS A 41 4.64 4.39 -14.47
N GLU A 42 3.63 4.52 -15.33
CA GLU A 42 2.51 5.45 -15.11
C GLU A 42 1.76 5.13 -13.82
N ILE A 43 1.38 3.85 -13.64
CA ILE A 43 0.66 3.40 -12.44
C ILE A 43 1.53 3.60 -11.20
N LYS A 44 2.79 3.14 -11.23
CA LYS A 44 3.75 3.29 -10.11
C LYS A 44 4.06 4.75 -9.78
N GLY A 45 4.11 5.63 -10.76
CA GLY A 45 4.33 7.06 -10.57
C GLY A 45 3.16 7.77 -9.87
N HIS A 46 1.96 7.21 -9.94
CA HIS A 46 0.74 7.76 -9.33
C HIS A 46 0.21 6.94 -8.15
N LEU A 47 0.97 5.94 -7.68
CA LEU A 47 0.61 5.13 -6.51
C LEU A 47 0.67 5.99 -5.24
N ILE A 48 -0.44 6.06 -4.51
CA ILE A 48 -0.53 6.72 -3.21
C ILE A 48 -0.62 5.65 -2.12
N PHE A 49 0.29 5.71 -1.15
CA PHE A 49 0.27 4.81 0.00
C PHE A 49 -0.59 5.41 1.13
N GLU A 50 -1.72 4.77 1.40
CA GLU A 50 -2.57 5.13 2.54
C GLU A 50 -2.25 4.25 3.76
N LYS A 51 -2.04 4.88 4.92
CA LYS A 51 -1.88 4.18 6.21
C LYS A 51 -3.24 3.72 6.75
N LYS A 52 -3.88 2.78 6.05
CA LYS A 52 -5.23 2.28 6.38
C LYS A 52 -5.18 0.90 7.00
N GLY A 53 -5.80 0.75 8.18
CA GLY A 53 -6.02 -0.54 8.82
C GLY A 53 -7.35 -1.17 8.43
N ALA A 54 -7.55 -2.43 8.83
CA ALA A 54 -8.87 -3.09 8.76
C ALA A 54 -9.90 -2.32 9.63
N PRO A 55 -11.22 -2.49 9.40
CA PRO A 55 -12.24 -1.88 10.25
C PRO A 55 -11.94 -2.10 11.74
N TYR A 56 -12.01 -1.02 12.52
CA TYR A 56 -11.72 -1.00 13.96
C TYR A 56 -10.27 -1.37 14.37
N ARG A 57 -9.35 -1.50 13.41
CA ARG A 57 -7.92 -1.76 13.65
C ARG A 57 -7.09 -0.57 13.16
N PRO A 58 -6.11 -0.10 13.96
CA PRO A 58 -5.18 0.89 13.46
C PRO A 58 -4.27 0.28 12.40
N PHE A 59 -3.73 1.13 11.52
CA PHE A 59 -2.64 0.74 10.64
C PHE A 59 -1.42 0.30 11.47
N ASN A 60 -0.85 -0.84 11.10
CA ASN A 60 0.37 -1.37 11.69
C ASN A 60 1.10 -2.18 10.63
N ASP A 61 2.14 -1.59 10.03
CA ASP A 61 3.01 -2.20 9.02
C ASP A 61 4.21 -2.93 9.63
N CYS A 62 4.18 -3.24 10.92
CA CYS A 62 5.23 -4.05 11.52
C CYS A 62 5.15 -5.50 11.01
N ARG A 63 6.27 -6.04 10.54
CA ARG A 63 6.47 -7.45 10.18
C ARG A 63 6.19 -8.37 11.38
N HIS A 64 6.51 -7.92 12.59
CA HIS A 64 6.29 -8.65 13.83
C HIS A 64 4.88 -8.47 14.40
N ARG A 65 3.98 -7.78 13.69
CA ARG A 65 2.65 -7.42 14.21
C ARG A 65 1.82 -8.62 14.67
N THR A 66 2.06 -9.85 14.27
CA THR A 66 1.26 -11.00 14.75
C THR A 66 1.82 -11.66 16.01
N TYR A 67 3.13 -11.56 16.23
CA TYR A 67 3.88 -12.26 17.29
C TYR A 67 4.74 -11.35 18.17
N CYS A 68 4.57 -10.02 18.08
CA CYS A 68 5.33 -9.08 18.89
C CYS A 68 5.13 -9.38 20.40
N PRO A 69 6.21 -9.59 21.17
CA PRO A 69 6.13 -9.98 22.57
C PRO A 69 5.69 -8.82 23.48
N HIS A 70 5.80 -7.58 23.00
CA HIS A 70 5.52 -6.36 23.75
C HIS A 70 4.03 -6.20 24.06
N THR A 71 3.73 -6.02 25.34
CA THR A 71 2.38 -5.81 25.88
C THR A 71 2.42 -4.68 26.90
N ARG A 72 1.63 -3.62 26.65
CA ARG A 72 1.47 -2.45 27.54
C ARG A 72 2.72 -1.59 27.83
N ASP A 73 3.91 -2.05 27.48
CA ASP A 73 5.20 -1.39 27.71
C ASP A 73 5.50 -0.26 26.70
N LEU A 74 4.87 -0.30 25.52
CA LEU A 74 5.09 0.70 24.46
C LEU A 74 4.24 1.98 24.63
N CYS A 75 3.18 1.96 25.43
CA CYS A 75 2.34 3.12 25.69
C CYS A 75 2.13 3.32 27.20
N GLY A 76 2.77 4.32 27.78
CA GLY A 76 2.43 4.76 29.16
C GLY A 76 1.02 5.36 29.29
N SER A 77 0.42 5.83 28.19
CA SER A 77 -0.84 6.60 28.19
C SER A 77 -1.79 6.22 27.04
N CYS A 78 -1.73 4.98 26.55
CA CYS A 78 -2.71 4.54 25.55
C CYS A 78 -4.12 4.58 26.20
N SER A 79 -4.99 5.47 25.71
CA SER A 79 -6.29 5.83 26.32
C SER A 79 -7.34 4.72 26.21
N ARG A 80 -7.23 3.89 25.17
CA ARG A 80 -7.94 2.61 25.13
C ARG A 80 -7.31 1.69 26.16
N LYS A 81 -8.13 0.87 26.82
CA LYS A 81 -7.72 -0.32 27.62
C LYS A 81 -6.93 -1.33 26.76
N CYS A 82 -5.84 -0.89 26.14
CA CYS A 82 -4.93 -1.67 25.32
C CYS A 82 -4.03 -2.46 26.26
N GLY A 83 -4.64 -3.38 27.01
CA GLY A 83 -3.98 -4.62 27.37
C GLY A 83 -3.77 -5.55 26.17
N GLN A 84 -3.82 -4.99 24.97
CA GLN A 84 -3.71 -5.64 23.69
C GLN A 84 -2.25 -5.57 23.29
N ARG A 85 -1.74 -6.70 22.78
CA ARG A 85 -0.42 -6.85 22.18
C ARG A 85 -0.06 -5.66 21.27
N CYS A 86 1.22 -5.31 21.19
CA CYS A 86 1.77 -4.30 20.28
C CYS A 86 1.21 -4.42 18.85
N SER A 87 0.88 -5.64 18.44
CA SER A 87 0.11 -6.01 17.25
C SER A 87 -1.06 -5.08 16.90
N PHE A 88 -1.76 -4.57 17.91
CA PHE A 88 -2.98 -3.76 17.75
C PHE A 88 -2.78 -2.28 18.10
N CYS A 89 -1.54 -1.85 18.29
CA CYS A 89 -1.21 -0.47 18.63
C CYS A 89 -0.87 0.35 17.39
N ALA A 90 -1.53 1.50 17.22
CA ALA A 90 -1.20 2.46 16.16
C ALA A 90 0.22 3.04 16.29
N ASN A 91 0.76 3.05 17.51
CA ASN A 91 2.07 3.63 17.80
C ASN A 91 3.22 2.62 17.64
N CYS A 92 2.94 1.38 17.21
CA CYS A 92 3.95 0.33 17.02
C CYS A 92 5.15 0.84 16.21
N SER A 93 4.90 1.47 15.05
CA SER A 93 5.94 2.00 14.15
C SER A 93 6.78 3.13 14.75
N SER A 94 6.30 3.79 15.80
CA SER A 94 7.00 4.92 16.44
C SER A 94 7.63 4.60 17.80
N LYS A 95 7.16 3.54 18.48
CA LYS A 95 7.53 3.26 19.88
C LYS A 95 8.08 1.86 20.11
N CYS A 96 7.75 0.89 19.25
CA CYS A 96 8.22 -0.48 19.40
C CYS A 96 9.71 -0.55 19.09
N ARG A 97 10.51 -1.04 20.05
CA ARG A 97 11.96 -1.22 19.86
C ARG A 97 12.28 -2.31 18.83
N ASP A 98 11.43 -3.33 18.75
CA ASP A 98 11.55 -4.42 17.77
C ASP A 98 10.75 -4.15 16.49
N TYR A 99 10.41 -2.89 16.21
CA TYR A 99 9.71 -2.55 14.98
C TYR A 99 10.58 -2.91 13.78
N LEU A 100 9.97 -3.62 12.84
CA LEU A 100 10.54 -3.87 11.53
C LEU A 100 9.43 -3.69 10.51
N ARG A 101 9.62 -2.79 9.54
CA ARG A 101 8.62 -2.56 8.49
C ARG A 101 8.46 -3.82 7.64
N GLU A 102 7.22 -4.20 7.36
CA GLU A 102 6.90 -5.20 6.35
C GLU A 102 7.02 -4.59 4.95
N GLU A 103 7.84 -5.20 4.11
CA GLU A 103 7.99 -4.83 2.71
C GLU A 103 7.24 -5.84 1.85
N CYS A 104 6.40 -5.37 0.93
CA CYS A 104 5.77 -6.22 -0.07
C CYS A 104 6.76 -6.41 -1.22
N HIS A 105 7.01 -7.66 -1.60
CA HIS A 105 7.83 -8.04 -2.76
C HIS A 105 6.95 -8.26 -4.00
#